data_AF-A0A815MW30-F1
#
_entry.id   AF-A0A815MW30-F1
#
_cell.length_a   1.000
_cell.length_b   1.000
_cell.length_c   1.000
_cell.angle_alpha   90.00
_cell.angle_beta   90.00
_cell.angle_gamma   90.00
#
_symmetry.space_group_name_H-M   'P 1'
#
loop_
_entity.id
_entity.type
_entity.pdbx_description
1 polymer ?
#
loop_
_entity_poly.entity_id
_entity_poly.type
_entity_poly.pdbx_seq_one_letter_code
_entity_poly.pdbx_strand_id
1 'polypeptide(L)'
;MADFLDLHMENQDGHLFTTIYHKPSYEPYYLPFNSIHPLHMKKNIVFTMLLRVIRYCSTFQAYLDEREKLRMALMVKKYPNEFIQEQFNHVLLKLNINQPLTCSNYSNYRQRIIDSPVKEKIPIDYINSMLYGTNTFGESPINEVIPVLGTRNVNNLQRRLMHTRSINIDT
;
A
#
# COMPACT_ATOMS: atom_id res chain seq x y z
N MET A 1 -4.27 20.62 -15.09
CA MET A 1 -4.74 19.28 -14.65
C MET A 1 -3.74 18.25 -15.14
N ALA A 2 -3.30 17.33 -14.27
CA ALA A 2 -2.35 16.28 -14.62
C ALA A 2 -2.61 15.02 -13.80
N ASP A 3 -2.43 13.85 -14.41
CA ASP A 3 -2.57 12.55 -13.78
C ASP A 3 -1.19 11.92 -13.58
N PHE A 4 -0.89 11.45 -12.36
CA PHE A 4 0.35 10.75 -12.07
C PHE A 4 0.12 9.62 -11.08
N LEU A 5 0.53 8.40 -11.48
CA LEU A 5 0.27 7.16 -10.74
C LEU A 5 -1.22 7.01 -10.41
N ASP A 6 -1.54 7.29 -9.17
CA ASP A 6 -2.80 7.06 -8.49
C ASP A 6 -3.49 8.38 -8.08
N LEU A 7 -2.88 9.51 -8.46
CA LEU A 7 -3.28 10.86 -8.11
C LEU A 7 -3.76 11.63 -9.32
N HIS A 8 -4.87 12.30 -9.12
CA HIS A 8 -5.39 13.34 -9.97
C HIS A 8 -5.00 14.69 -9.37
N MET A 9 -4.36 15.57 -10.15
CA MET A 9 -3.82 16.84 -9.65
C MET A 9 -4.36 18.03 -10.44
N GLU A 10 -4.82 19.04 -9.71
CA GLU A 10 -5.32 20.29 -10.24
C GLU A 10 -4.66 21.47 -9.52
N ASN A 11 -4.24 22.48 -10.27
CA ASN A 11 -3.78 23.74 -9.71
C ASN A 11 -4.91 24.75 -9.88
N GLN A 12 -5.46 25.22 -8.76
CA GLN A 12 -6.47 26.27 -8.72
C GLN A 12 -5.86 27.47 -7.99
N ASP A 13 -5.64 28.56 -8.71
CA ASP A 13 -5.12 29.83 -8.16
C ASP A 13 -3.84 29.67 -7.32
N GLY A 14 -2.89 28.86 -7.80
CA GLY A 14 -1.61 28.62 -7.13
C GLY A 14 -1.65 27.56 -6.03
N HIS A 15 -2.81 26.97 -5.76
CA HIS A 15 -2.99 25.91 -4.77
C HIS A 15 -3.15 24.55 -5.45
N LEU A 16 -2.35 23.58 -5.01
CA LEU A 16 -2.41 22.22 -5.53
C LEU A 16 -3.51 21.41 -4.82
N PHE A 17 -4.52 21.01 -5.57
CA PHE A 17 -5.56 20.10 -5.15
C PHE A 17 -5.31 18.71 -5.72
N THR A 18 -5.46 17.70 -4.87
CA THR A 18 -5.26 16.31 -5.26
C THR A 18 -6.51 15.49 -4.93
N THR A 19 -6.84 14.53 -5.79
CA THR A 19 -7.87 13.52 -5.58
C THR A 19 -7.37 12.17 -6.12
N ILE A 20 -8.16 11.10 -5.96
CA ILE A 20 -7.79 9.80 -6.51
C ILE A 20 -8.03 9.79 -8.02
N TYR A 21 -7.01 9.39 -8.79
CA TYR A 21 -7.19 9.07 -10.19
C TYR A 21 -7.69 7.62 -10.37
N HIS A 22 -8.81 7.46 -11.08
CA HIS A 22 -9.34 6.17 -11.50
C HIS A 22 -9.19 6.05 -13.02
N LYS A 23 -8.42 5.07 -13.49
CA LYS A 23 -8.31 4.86 -14.95
C LYS A 23 -9.69 4.51 -15.52
N PRO A 24 -10.08 5.02 -16.70
CA PRO A 24 -11.38 4.72 -17.29
C PRO A 24 -11.64 3.21 -17.51
N SER A 25 -10.58 2.44 -17.74
CA SER A 25 -10.64 0.98 -17.91
C SER A 25 -10.52 0.19 -16.60
N TYR A 26 -10.42 0.87 -15.46
CA TYR A 26 -10.17 0.23 -14.17
C TYR A 26 -11.48 -0.21 -13.52
N GLU A 27 -11.68 -1.52 -13.47
CA GLU A 27 -12.58 -2.11 -12.48
C GLU A 27 -11.81 -2.25 -11.16
N PRO A 28 -12.32 -1.74 -10.03
CA PRO A 28 -11.71 -2.01 -8.73
C PRO A 28 -11.80 -3.51 -8.43
N TYR A 29 -10.71 -4.24 -8.69
CA TYR A 29 -10.62 -5.67 -8.40
C TYR A 29 -10.35 -5.86 -6.91
N TYR A 30 -11.35 -5.56 -6.08
CA TYR A 30 -11.33 -5.97 -4.69
C TYR A 30 -11.71 -7.44 -4.59
N LEU A 31 -10.99 -8.13 -3.71
CA LEU A 31 -11.26 -9.51 -3.40
C LEU A 31 -12.71 -9.69 -2.90
N PRO A 32 -13.54 -10.57 -3.48
CA PRO A 32 -14.89 -10.82 -2.98
C PRO A 32 -14.90 -11.28 -1.51
N PHE A 33 -15.88 -10.81 -0.73
CA PHE A 33 -15.95 -11.12 0.70
C PHE A 33 -16.18 -12.61 0.98
N ASN A 34 -16.88 -13.32 0.10
CA ASN A 34 -17.18 -14.76 0.19
C ASN A 34 -16.03 -15.66 -0.29
N SER A 35 -14.91 -15.09 -0.75
CA SER A 35 -13.74 -15.87 -1.15
C SER A 35 -13.08 -16.59 0.04
N ILE A 36 -12.33 -17.67 -0.23
CA ILE A 36 -11.69 -18.53 0.78
C ILE A 36 -10.50 -17.85 1.50
N HIS A 37 -10.16 -16.61 1.15
CA HIS A 37 -9.02 -15.93 1.76
C HIS A 37 -9.29 -15.53 3.22
N PRO A 38 -8.22 -15.47 4.05
CA PRO A 38 -8.31 -15.07 5.44
C PRO A 38 -8.96 -13.69 5.64
N LEU A 39 -9.69 -13.55 6.75
CA LEU A 39 -10.40 -12.31 7.09
C LEU A 39 -9.46 -11.09 7.21
N HIS A 40 -8.24 -11.29 7.70
CA HIS A 40 -7.27 -10.20 7.85
C HIS A 40 -6.91 -9.56 6.50
N MET A 41 -6.90 -10.30 5.39
CA MET A 41 -6.68 -9.75 4.05
C MET A 41 -7.83 -8.84 3.64
N LYS A 42 -9.07 -9.27 3.90
CA LYS A 42 -10.28 -8.48 3.62
C LYS A 42 -10.31 -7.19 4.43
N LYS A 43 -9.91 -7.24 5.70
CA LYS A 43 -9.73 -6.05 6.56
C LYS A 43 -8.64 -5.11 6.01
N ASN A 44 -7.51 -5.66 5.58
CA ASN A 44 -6.40 -4.89 5.03
C ASN A 44 -6.76 -4.16 3.72
N ILE A 45 -7.61 -4.75 2.88
CA ILE A 45 -8.12 -4.07 1.67
C ILE A 45 -8.85 -2.78 2.07
N VAL A 46 -9.80 -2.87 2.99
CA VAL A 46 -10.56 -1.69 3.45
C VAL A 46 -9.62 -0.67 4.10
N PHE A 47 -8.68 -1.13 4.93
CA PHE A 47 -7.72 -0.26 5.62
C PHE A 47 -6.86 0.54 4.65
N THR A 48 -6.22 -0.15 3.69
CA THR A 48 -5.30 0.46 2.74
C THR A 48 -6.01 1.43 1.80
N MET A 49 -7.21 1.08 1.33
CA MET A 49 -7.97 1.94 0.44
C MET A 49 -8.46 3.21 1.15
N LEU A 50 -9.03 3.09 2.36
CA LEU A 50 -9.47 4.29 3.09
C LEU A 50 -8.29 5.18 3.50
N LEU A 51 -7.17 4.59 3.92
CA LEU A 51 -5.95 5.35 4.21
C LEU A 51 -5.48 6.13 2.97
N ARG A 52 -5.54 5.52 1.79
CA ARG A 52 -5.24 6.17 0.51
C ARG A 52 -6.18 7.33 0.23
N VAL A 53 -7.49 7.16 0.42
CA VAL A 53 -8.49 8.23 0.26
C VAL A 53 -8.15 9.43 1.14
N ILE A 54 -7.87 9.22 2.42
CA ILE A 54 -7.53 10.31 3.36
C ILE A 54 -6.24 11.03 2.94
N ARG A 55 -5.22 10.29 2.49
CA ARG A 55 -3.96 10.88 2.04
C ARG A 55 -4.12 11.68 0.74
N TYR A 56 -4.88 11.16 -0.21
CA TYR A 56 -4.91 11.69 -1.57
C TYR A 56 -5.89 12.82 -1.76
N CYS A 57 -7.05 12.80 -1.10
CA CYS A 57 -8.04 13.86 -1.26
C CYS A 57 -7.66 15.12 -0.47
N SER A 58 -7.37 16.24 -1.15
CA SER A 58 -7.02 17.51 -0.50
C SER A 58 -8.20 18.16 0.21
N THR A 59 -9.43 17.98 -0.29
CA THR A 59 -10.64 18.59 0.26
C THR A 59 -11.51 17.55 0.97
N PHE A 60 -12.29 18.02 1.95
CA PHE A 60 -13.24 17.16 2.65
C PHE A 60 -14.33 16.61 1.73
N GLN A 61 -14.80 17.40 0.76
CA GLN A 61 -15.80 16.95 -0.21
C GLN A 61 -15.26 15.81 -1.07
N ALA A 62 -14.05 15.95 -1.63
CA ALA A 62 -13.44 14.88 -2.40
C ALA A 62 -13.20 13.61 -1.58
N TYR A 63 -12.87 13.76 -0.29
CA TYR A 63 -12.78 12.63 0.63
C TYR A 63 -14.13 11.91 0.80
N LEU A 64 -15.23 12.65 0.99
CA LEU A 64 -16.56 12.06 1.12
C LEU A 64 -16.98 11.30 -0.14
N ASP A 65 -16.79 11.93 -1.30
CA ASP A 65 -17.15 11.35 -2.59
C ASP A 65 -16.37 10.04 -2.83
N GLU A 66 -15.05 10.06 -2.61
CA GLU A 66 -14.20 8.87 -2.77
C GLU A 66 -14.46 7.79 -1.70
N ARG A 67 -14.78 8.18 -0.47
CA ARG A 67 -15.19 7.24 0.59
C ARG A 67 -16.49 6.53 0.23
N GLU A 68 -17.47 7.22 -0.32
CA GLU A 68 -18.73 6.59 -0.74
C GLU A 68 -18.53 5.72 -1.99
N LYS A 69 -17.73 6.14 -2.96
CA LYS A 69 -17.33 5.28 -4.10
C LYS A 69 -16.68 3.98 -3.61
N LEU A 70 -15.76 4.07 -2.64
CA LEU A 70 -15.14 2.91 -2.02
C LEU A 70 -16.19 2.00 -1.33
N ARG A 71 -17.11 2.58 -0.56
CA ARG A 71 -18.19 1.84 0.10
C ARG A 71 -19.04 1.06 -0.90
N MET A 72 -19.47 1.73 -1.98
CA MET A 72 -20.26 1.12 -3.04
C MET A 72 -19.51 -0.02 -3.73
N ALA A 73 -18.24 0.18 -4.06
CA ALA A 73 -17.43 -0.86 -4.70
C ALA A 73 -17.20 -2.08 -3.78
N LEU A 74 -17.04 -1.89 -2.47
CA LEU A 74 -16.97 -2.98 -1.49
C LEU A 74 -18.31 -3.73 -1.37
N MET A 75 -19.44 -3.01 -1.36
CA MET A 75 -20.77 -3.62 -1.33
C MET A 75 -21.04 -4.48 -2.58
N VAL A 76 -20.61 -4.04 -3.77
CA VAL A 76 -20.66 -4.85 -5.00
C VAL A 76 -19.89 -6.16 -4.83
N LYS A 77 -18.76 -6.14 -4.13
CA LYS A 77 -17.94 -7.32 -3.79
C LYS A 77 -18.44 -8.06 -2.52
N LYS A 78 -19.70 -7.83 -2.14
CA LYS A 78 -20.44 -8.51 -1.06
C LYS A 78 -19.88 -8.33 0.35
N TYR A 79 -19.14 -7.25 0.59
CA TYR A 79 -18.76 -6.87 1.95
C TYR A 79 -20.00 -6.41 2.73
N PRO A 80 -20.28 -6.95 3.94
CA PRO A 80 -21.38 -6.48 4.77
C PRO A 80 -21.22 -5.00 5.13
N ASN A 81 -22.32 -4.22 5.10
CA ASN A 81 -22.25 -2.78 5.38
C ASN A 81 -21.74 -2.49 6.80
N GLU A 82 -22.15 -3.27 7.79
CA GLU A 82 -21.66 -3.18 9.17
C GLU A 82 -20.15 -3.41 9.26
N PHE A 83 -19.64 -4.42 8.54
CA PHE A 83 -18.21 -4.70 8.45
C PHE A 83 -17.45 -3.51 7.83
N ILE A 84 -17.97 -2.92 6.75
CA ILE A 84 -17.33 -1.75 6.11
C ILE A 84 -17.26 -0.60 7.12
N GLN A 85 -18.35 -0.30 7.82
CA GLN A 85 -18.41 0.78 8.80
C GLN A 85 -17.46 0.54 9.99
N GLU A 86 -17.42 -0.69 10.51
CA GLU A 86 -16.48 -1.11 11.56
C GLU A 86 -15.03 -0.90 11.11
N GLN A 87 -14.68 -1.34 9.89
CA GLN A 87 -13.33 -1.18 9.36
C GLN A 87 -12.98 0.29 9.08
N PHE A 88 -13.94 1.11 8.65
CA PHE A 88 -13.73 2.56 8.51
C PHE A 88 -13.42 3.21 9.86
N ASN A 89 -14.20 2.89 10.90
CA ASN A 89 -13.94 3.39 12.26
C ASN A 89 -12.57 2.91 12.77
N HIS A 90 -12.22 1.64 12.54
CA HIS A 90 -10.94 1.08 12.93
C HIS A 90 -9.76 1.80 12.25
N VAL A 91 -9.87 2.20 10.99
CA VAL A 91 -8.86 3.03 10.31
C VAL A 91 -8.68 4.37 11.02
N LEU A 92 -9.78 5.07 11.31
CA LEU A 92 -9.73 6.38 11.99
C LEU A 92 -9.08 6.27 13.37
N LEU A 93 -9.49 5.29 14.18
CA LEU A 93 -8.90 5.03 15.49
C LEU A 93 -7.40 4.73 15.39
N LYS A 94 -6.97 3.93 14.40
CA LYS A 94 -5.56 3.62 14.16
C LYS A 94 -4.73 4.82 13.71
N LEU A 95 -5.38 5.85 13.17
CA LEU A 95 -4.78 7.14 12.84
C LEU A 95 -4.88 8.16 13.99
N ASN A 96 -5.31 7.71 15.19
CA ASN A 96 -5.55 8.55 16.37
C ASN A 96 -6.62 9.63 16.15
N ILE A 97 -7.63 9.32 15.33
CA ILE A 97 -8.77 10.17 15.06
C ILE A 97 -9.96 9.61 15.87
N ASN A 98 -10.21 10.23 17.03
CA ASN A 98 -11.25 9.79 17.97
C ASN A 98 -12.61 10.48 17.76
N GLN A 99 -12.73 11.27 16.69
CA GLN A 99 -13.93 12.04 16.36
C GLN A 99 -14.24 11.93 14.86
N PRO A 100 -15.49 12.15 14.43
CA PRO A 100 -15.82 12.19 13.01
C PRO A 100 -15.01 13.25 12.25
N LEU A 101 -14.58 12.90 11.03
CA LEU A 101 -13.99 13.86 10.11
C LEU A 101 -15.09 14.82 9.63
N THR A 102 -14.81 16.11 9.73
CA THR A 102 -15.69 17.21 9.31
C THR A 102 -14.91 18.16 8.42
N CYS A 103 -15.62 19.02 7.68
CA CYS A 103 -14.98 20.05 6.84
C CYS A 103 -13.99 20.92 7.65
N SER A 104 -14.30 21.20 8.92
CA SER A 104 -13.46 22.03 9.79
C SER A 104 -12.18 21.34 10.29
N ASN A 105 -12.18 20.01 10.45
CA ASN A 105 -11.05 19.29 11.05
C ASN A 105 -10.22 18.48 10.04
N TYR A 106 -10.77 18.21 8.86
CA TYR A 106 -10.21 17.29 7.87
C TYR A 106 -8.77 17.65 7.46
N SER A 107 -8.54 18.90 7.08
CA SER A 107 -7.22 19.36 6.60
C SER A 107 -6.13 19.16 7.65
N ASN A 108 -6.44 19.39 8.92
CA ASN A 108 -5.49 19.20 10.01
C ASN A 108 -5.10 17.74 10.21
N TYR A 109 -6.09 16.83 10.23
CA TYR A 109 -5.82 15.39 10.35
C TYR A 109 -5.09 14.84 9.13
N ARG A 110 -5.50 15.23 7.92
CA ARG A 110 -4.82 14.83 6.69
C ARG A 110 -3.35 15.23 6.71
N GLN A 111 -3.06 16.48 7.09
CA GLN A 111 -1.68 16.98 7.15
C GLN A 111 -0.83 16.15 8.11
N ARG A 112 -1.34 15.84 9.32
CA ARG A 112 -0.66 14.95 10.28
C ARG A 112 -0.39 13.55 9.72
N ILE A 113 -1.27 13.01 8.88
CA ILE A 113 -1.11 11.69 8.26
C ILE A 113 -0.04 11.72 7.17
N ILE A 114 0.03 12.80 6.40
CA ILE A 114 1.04 13.01 5.35
C ILE A 114 2.42 13.20 5.98
N ASP A 115 2.48 14.02 7.03
CA ASP A 115 3.73 14.35 7.75
C ASP A 115 4.20 13.22 8.67
N SER A 116 3.43 12.14 8.78
CA SER A 116 3.78 11.01 9.62
C SER A 116 5.12 10.42 9.16
N PRO A 117 6.13 10.33 10.04
CA PRO A 117 7.45 9.87 9.66
C PRO A 117 7.36 8.45 9.09
N VAL A 118 8.05 8.21 7.99
CA VAL A 118 8.19 6.87 7.43
C VAL A 118 8.88 6.03 8.51
N LYS A 119 8.15 5.08 9.10
CA LYS A 119 8.78 4.10 10.00
C LYS A 119 9.79 3.32 9.18
N GLU A 120 11.07 3.53 9.45
CA GLU A 120 12.12 2.71 8.88
C GLU A 120 11.81 1.25 9.23
N LYS A 121 11.78 0.39 8.20
CA LYS A 121 11.66 -1.04 8.45
C LYS A 121 12.93 -1.46 9.16
N ILE A 122 12.79 -2.04 10.36
CA ILE A 122 13.90 -2.72 11.03
C ILE A 122 14.48 -3.72 10.02
N PRO A 123 15.80 -3.68 9.75
CA PRO A 123 16.43 -4.65 8.86
C PRO A 123 16.07 -6.05 9.32
N ILE A 124 15.41 -6.81 8.44
CA ILE A 124 15.09 -8.21 8.73
C ILE A 124 16.42 -8.97 8.72
N ASP A 125 16.78 -9.59 9.83
CA ASP A 125 17.88 -10.54 9.87
C ASP A 125 17.43 -11.84 9.21
N TYR A 126 17.70 -11.93 7.91
CA TYR A 126 17.27 -13.05 7.08
C TYR A 126 17.88 -14.38 7.54
N ILE A 127 19.07 -14.39 8.13
CA ILE A 127 19.76 -15.61 8.57
C ILE A 127 18.95 -16.30 9.67
N ASN A 128 18.48 -15.54 10.65
CA ASN A 128 17.69 -16.06 11.76
C ASN A 128 16.21 -16.28 11.38
N SER A 129 15.65 -15.49 10.45
CA SER A 129 14.25 -15.64 10.03
C SER A 129 13.99 -16.82 9.10
N MET A 130 14.98 -17.26 8.30
CA MET A 130 14.84 -18.41 7.39
C MET A 130 14.89 -19.76 8.11
N LEU A 131 15.56 -19.84 9.26
CA LEU A 131 15.74 -21.09 10.01
C LEU A 131 14.44 -21.63 10.64
N TYR A 132 13.36 -20.84 10.67
CA TYR A 132 12.04 -21.30 11.15
C TYR A 132 11.15 -21.91 10.05
N GLY A 133 11.62 -21.97 8.80
CA GLY A 133 10.86 -22.52 7.67
C GLY A 133 11.39 -23.84 7.07
N THR A 134 12.55 -24.33 7.51
CA THR A 134 13.27 -25.42 6.82
C THR A 134 13.04 -26.81 7.40
N ASN A 135 12.02 -27.04 8.24
CA ASN A 135 11.70 -28.40 8.70
C ASN A 135 10.97 -29.26 7.64
N THR A 136 10.90 -28.85 6.38
CA THR A 136 10.24 -29.62 5.30
C THR A 136 11.08 -29.87 4.04
N PHE A 137 12.36 -29.53 4.05
CA PHE A 137 13.28 -29.97 3.00
C PHE A 137 14.44 -30.71 3.65
N GLY A 138 14.23 -32.00 3.92
CA GLY A 138 15.34 -32.93 4.07
C GLY A 138 16.17 -32.89 2.79
N GLU A 139 17.48 -32.72 2.95
CA GLU A 139 18.54 -32.85 1.94
C GLU A 139 18.13 -32.50 0.51
N SER A 140 17.82 -31.22 0.25
CA SER A 140 17.65 -30.75 -1.12
C SER A 140 19.03 -30.41 -1.72
N PRO A 141 19.35 -30.82 -2.96
CA PRO A 141 20.66 -30.60 -3.62
C PRO A 141 20.93 -29.12 -3.96
N ILE A 142 20.05 -28.22 -3.52
CA ILE A 142 20.06 -26.78 -3.78
C ILE A 142 20.69 -26.02 -2.60
N ASN A 143 21.11 -26.72 -1.53
CA ASN A 143 21.71 -26.10 -0.33
C ASN A 143 22.98 -25.28 -0.61
N GLU A 144 23.65 -25.50 -1.74
CA GLU A 144 24.83 -24.73 -2.15
C GLU A 144 24.51 -23.54 -3.08
N VAL A 145 23.26 -23.40 -3.53
CA VAL A 145 22.87 -22.32 -4.42
C VAL A 145 22.42 -21.13 -3.58
N ILE A 146 23.24 -20.08 -3.53
CA ILE A 146 22.85 -18.79 -2.95
C ILE A 146 21.65 -18.27 -3.76
N PRO A 147 20.45 -18.16 -3.16
CA PRO A 147 19.28 -17.72 -3.90
C PRO A 147 19.45 -16.25 -4.27
N VAL A 148 19.56 -15.97 -5.58
CA VAL A 148 19.50 -14.59 -6.11
C VAL A 148 18.03 -14.15 -6.09
N LEU A 149 17.53 -13.87 -4.88
CA LEU A 149 16.18 -13.39 -4.67
C LEU A 149 16.09 -11.90 -4.98
N GLY A 150 15.23 -11.57 -5.95
CA GLY A 150 14.56 -10.27 -6.09
C GLY A 150 15.46 -9.08 -6.43
N THR A 151 15.32 -8.56 -7.64
CA THR A 151 16.02 -7.42 -8.25
C THR A 151 15.80 -6.04 -7.60
N ARG A 152 15.61 -5.95 -6.28
CA ARG A 152 15.39 -4.67 -5.57
C ARG A 152 16.36 -4.40 -4.42
N ASN A 153 17.52 -5.06 -4.41
CA ASN A 153 18.64 -4.64 -3.58
C ASN A 153 19.72 -4.04 -4.48
N VAL A 154 19.96 -2.74 -4.35
CA VAL A 154 20.93 -1.98 -5.17
C VAL A 154 22.33 -2.58 -5.04
N ASN A 155 22.65 -3.16 -3.87
CA ASN A 155 23.92 -3.80 -3.60
C ASN A 155 24.10 -5.13 -4.39
N ASN A 156 23.01 -5.77 -4.80
CA ASN A 156 23.08 -6.96 -5.64
C ASN A 156 23.42 -6.58 -7.09
N LEU A 157 22.92 -5.44 -7.57
CA LEU A 157 23.29 -4.91 -8.88
C LEU A 157 24.77 -4.52 -8.89
N GLN A 158 25.24 -3.83 -7.86
CA GLN A 158 26.65 -3.44 -7.72
C GLN A 158 27.57 -4.66 -7.66
N ARG A 159 27.25 -5.68 -6.84
CA ARG A 159 28.03 -6.94 -6.80
C ARG A 159 28.09 -7.63 -8.16
N ARG A 160 26.98 -7.66 -8.89
CA ARG A 160 26.91 -8.27 -10.22
C ARG A 160 27.73 -7.49 -11.24
N LEU A 161 27.69 -6.16 -11.21
CA LEU A 161 28.51 -5.30 -12.09
C LEU A 161 30.01 -5.42 -11.79
N MET A 162 30.39 -5.60 -10.52
CA MET A 162 31.80 -5.81 -10.13
C MET A 162 32.33 -7.18 -10.57
N HIS A 163 31.52 -8.24 -10.52
CA HIS A 163 31.94 -9.58 -10.99
C HIS A 163 31.91 -9.76 -12.52
N THR A 164 31.19 -8.90 -13.26
CA THR A 164 31.12 -9.02 -14.74
C THR A 164 32.25 -8.27 -15.45
N ARG A 165 33.05 -7.47 -14.72
CA ARG A 165 34.26 -6.81 -15.25
C ARG A 165 35.51 -7.70 -15.07
N SER A 166 35.49 -8.84 -15.73
CA SER A 166 36.72 -9.53 -16.16
C SER A 166 36.59 -9.71 -17.66
N ILE A 167 36.67 -8.60 -18.38
CA ILE A 167 36.90 -8.63 -19.82
C ILE A 167 38.35 -9.07 -19.97
N ASN A 168 38.56 -10.28 -20.48
CA ASN A 168 39.86 -10.74 -20.95
C ASN A 168 40.41 -9.68 -21.91
N ILE A 169 41.46 -8.99 -21.47
CA ILE A 169 42.39 -8.30 -22.36
C ILE A 169 43.65 -9.14 -22.30
N ASP A 170 43.69 -10.18 -23.12
CA ASP A 170 44.93 -10.86 -23.45
C ASP A 170 45.23 -10.58 -24.93
N THR A 171 46.38 -9.96 -25.11
CA THR A 171 47.17 -9.74 -26.33
C THR A 171 47.47 -11.01 -27.10
#